data_AF-W2RQB2-F1
#
_entry.id   AF-W2RQB2-F1
#
_cell.length_a   1.000
_cell.length_b   1.000
_cell.length_c   1.000
_cell.angle_alpha   90.00
_cell.angle_beta   90.00
_cell.angle_gamma   90.00
#
_symmetry.space_group_name_H-M   'P 1'
#
loop_
_entity.id
_entity.type
_entity.pdbx_description
1 polymer ?
#
loop_
_entity_poly.entity_id
_entity_poly.type
_entity_poly.pdbx_seq_one_letter_code
_entity_poly.pdbx_strand_id
1 'polypeptide(L)'
;MNFSHGSYEYHQSVIDNVRQSVKDLPGRPVAIALDTKGPEIRTGNTPGDADIPIKAGLELNLTTDDKYATASDDKNLYVDYKNITKVIEAGKLIYVDDGIQSFEVLQIVDDKNIRIKALNNGNISSRKGVNLPGTDVDLPALSKKDMADLEFGVKNNVDMVFASFIRHGADITHIREVLRKSGDKNDHIQIIAKVENQQGVNNFDEILAETDGVMVARGDLGIEIPAPKVFIAQKMMIAKCNLAGKPVICATQMLESMTTNPRPTRAEVSDVANAVLDGADCVMLSGETAKGNYPKEAVTMMHETCLLAEVAIPYANAYDELRNAAKRPIETMESIAISAVGASMELNAGAILVLTTSGNSARVLSKYRPICPIIMVTRNETASRYSHLYRGVYPFHFPQPKPNFANTDWQEDVDSRLKWGIGQAIKLGVLNKGDSVVCVQGWRGGMGHTNTIRVVPAEEDLGLAEQ
;
A
#
# COMPACT_ATOMS: atom_id res chain seq x y z
N MET A 1 -7.14 -7.82 -2.20
CA MET A 1 -7.86 -8.62 -3.21
C MET A 1 -7.35 -8.17 -4.57
N ASN A 2 -6.76 -9.06 -5.37
CA ASN A 2 -6.21 -8.72 -6.69
C ASN A 2 -7.29 -8.86 -7.78
N PHE A 3 -7.76 -7.74 -8.34
CA PHE A 3 -8.82 -7.71 -9.36
C PHE A 3 -8.30 -7.89 -10.80
N SER A 4 -6.99 -8.10 -11.00
CA SER A 4 -6.48 -8.63 -12.27
C SER A 4 -6.98 -10.06 -12.54
N HIS A 5 -7.44 -10.76 -11.49
CA HIS A 5 -8.02 -12.10 -11.56
C HIS A 5 -9.31 -12.20 -10.74
N GLY A 6 -10.05 -13.30 -10.94
CA GLY A 6 -11.28 -13.60 -10.21
C GLY A 6 -12.51 -12.83 -10.70
N SER A 7 -13.69 -13.39 -10.42
CA SER A 7 -14.97 -12.71 -10.64
C SER A 7 -15.43 -11.95 -9.40
N TYR A 8 -16.49 -11.15 -9.52
CA TYR A 8 -17.09 -10.49 -8.36
C TYR A 8 -17.64 -11.47 -7.33
N GLU A 9 -18.16 -12.62 -7.75
CA GLU A 9 -18.62 -13.68 -6.84
C GLU A 9 -17.45 -14.24 -6.03
N TYR A 10 -16.30 -14.46 -6.67
CA TYR A 10 -15.08 -14.89 -6.00
C TYR A 10 -14.64 -13.84 -4.96
N HIS A 11 -14.51 -12.57 -5.35
CA HIS A 11 -14.08 -11.52 -4.41
C HIS A 11 -15.11 -11.29 -3.30
N GLN A 12 -16.41 -11.43 -3.58
CA GLN A 12 -17.45 -11.38 -2.55
C GLN A 12 -17.23 -12.47 -1.49
N SER A 13 -16.93 -13.70 -1.92
CA SER A 13 -16.63 -14.79 -0.99
C SER A 13 -15.42 -14.49 -0.09
N VAL A 14 -14.39 -13.82 -0.63
CA VAL A 14 -13.22 -13.40 0.14
C VAL A 14 -13.61 -12.37 1.20
N ILE A 15 -14.40 -11.36 0.82
CA ILE A 15 -14.89 -10.32 1.74
C ILE A 15 -15.71 -10.93 2.87
N ASP A 16 -16.63 -11.82 2.53
CA ASP A 16 -17.51 -12.48 3.50
C ASP A 16 -16.71 -13.36 4.46
N ASN A 17 -15.74 -14.13 3.95
CA ASN A 17 -14.88 -15.00 4.77
C ASN A 17 -13.96 -14.20 5.70
N VAL A 18 -13.39 -13.07 5.25
CA VAL A 18 -12.57 -12.19 6.09
C VAL A 18 -13.43 -11.62 7.22
N ARG A 19 -14.62 -11.12 6.90
CA ARG A 19 -15.56 -10.58 7.89
C ARG A 19 -16.02 -11.64 8.89
N GLN A 20 -16.26 -12.86 8.43
CA GLN A 20 -16.61 -13.99 9.31
C GLN A 20 -15.44 -14.33 10.23
N SER A 21 -14.22 -14.38 9.70
CA SER A 21 -13.02 -14.66 10.49
C SER A 21 -12.80 -13.63 11.62
N VAL A 22 -13.08 -12.35 11.36
CA VAL A 22 -13.02 -11.28 12.39
C VAL A 22 -14.12 -11.44 13.46
N LYS A 23 -15.29 -11.97 13.10
CA LYS A 23 -16.36 -12.29 14.07
C LYS A 23 -15.98 -13.49 14.94
N ASP A 24 -15.38 -14.51 14.33
CA ASP A 24 -15.00 -15.75 15.01
C ASP A 24 -13.80 -15.55 15.94
N LEU A 25 -12.87 -14.67 15.56
CA LEU A 25 -11.71 -14.29 16.36
C LEU A 25 -11.66 -12.76 16.57
N PRO A 26 -12.49 -12.23 17.50
CA PRO A 26 -12.50 -10.80 17.79
C PRO A 26 -11.20 -10.38 18.49
N GLY A 27 -10.77 -9.15 18.27
CA GLY A 27 -9.64 -8.55 19.00
C GLY A 27 -8.77 -7.63 18.15
N ARG A 28 -8.64 -7.93 16.85
CA ARG A 28 -7.98 -7.05 15.90
C ARG A 28 -8.89 -6.73 14.71
N PRO A 29 -9.10 -5.44 14.38
CA PRO A 29 -9.71 -5.09 13.10
C PRO A 29 -8.88 -5.68 11.96
N VAL A 30 -9.51 -6.03 10.84
CA VAL A 30 -8.80 -6.48 9.62
C VAL A 30 -9.28 -5.61 8.46
N ALA A 31 -8.35 -4.98 7.76
CA ALA A 31 -8.65 -4.15 6.60
C ALA A 31 -8.84 -4.97 5.34
N ILE A 32 -9.70 -4.49 4.44
CA ILE A 32 -9.90 -5.05 3.11
C ILE A 32 -9.42 -4.05 2.06
N ALA A 33 -8.42 -4.45 1.27
CA ALA A 33 -7.90 -3.70 0.15
C ALA A 33 -8.39 -4.27 -1.19
N LEU A 34 -8.85 -3.40 -2.09
CA LEU A 34 -9.12 -3.73 -3.50
C LEU A 34 -7.92 -3.26 -4.34
N ASP A 35 -7.23 -4.18 -5.01
CA ASP A 35 -6.12 -3.87 -5.91
C ASP A 35 -6.63 -3.90 -7.35
N THR A 36 -6.63 -2.75 -8.02
CA THR A 36 -7.22 -2.60 -9.36
C THR A 36 -6.37 -3.31 -10.40
N LYS A 37 -7.00 -3.72 -11.51
CA LYS A 37 -6.23 -4.30 -12.63
C LYS A 37 -5.34 -3.23 -13.28
N GLY A 38 -5.91 -2.04 -13.50
CA GLY A 38 -5.23 -0.95 -14.17
C GLY A 38 -5.10 -1.12 -15.69
N PRO A 39 -4.54 -0.10 -16.36
CA PRO A 39 -4.37 -0.05 -17.81
C PRO A 39 -3.16 -0.88 -18.28
N GLU A 40 -3.25 -2.20 -18.17
CA GLU A 40 -2.25 -3.12 -18.72
C GLU A 40 -2.35 -3.20 -20.25
N ILE A 41 -1.18 -3.32 -20.91
CA ILE A 41 -1.09 -3.68 -22.32
C ILE A 41 -0.92 -5.20 -22.43
N ARG A 42 -1.61 -5.85 -23.36
CA ARG A 42 -1.54 -7.31 -23.53
C ARG A 42 -1.38 -7.75 -24.99
N THR A 43 -0.75 -8.91 -25.15
CA THR A 43 -0.70 -9.62 -26.43
C THR A 43 -2.05 -10.22 -26.79
N GLY A 44 -2.24 -10.53 -28.08
CA GLY A 44 -3.39 -11.28 -28.58
C GLY A 44 -3.35 -12.76 -28.19
N ASN A 45 -4.25 -13.53 -28.79
CA ASN A 45 -4.22 -14.99 -28.74
C ASN A 45 -3.40 -15.56 -29.92
N THR A 46 -2.61 -16.58 -29.64
CA THR A 46 -2.02 -17.48 -30.63
C THR A 46 -3.08 -18.48 -31.10
N PRO A 47 -2.96 -19.06 -32.31
CA PRO A 47 -3.86 -20.11 -32.77
C PRO A 47 -3.95 -21.27 -31.77
N GLY A 48 -5.15 -21.50 -31.23
CA GLY A 48 -5.41 -22.56 -30.26
C GLY A 48 -4.72 -22.36 -28.90
N ASP A 49 -4.33 -21.12 -28.56
CA ASP A 49 -3.58 -20.77 -27.35
C ASP A 49 -2.23 -21.51 -27.21
N ALA A 50 -1.66 -21.96 -28.33
CA ALA A 50 -0.36 -22.64 -28.34
C ALA A 50 0.81 -21.68 -28.12
N ASP A 51 1.81 -22.10 -27.35
CA ASP A 51 3.06 -21.36 -27.22
C ASP A 51 3.89 -21.49 -28.50
N ILE A 52 4.32 -20.36 -29.06
CA ILE A 52 5.09 -20.31 -30.31
C ILE A 52 6.55 -19.98 -29.98
N PRO A 53 7.50 -20.91 -30.19
CA PRO A 53 8.89 -20.67 -29.86
C PRO A 53 9.52 -19.65 -30.81
N ILE A 54 10.24 -18.68 -30.25
CA ILE A 54 10.94 -17.64 -30.97
C ILE A 54 12.43 -17.66 -30.61
N LYS A 55 13.26 -17.50 -31.64
CA LYS A 55 14.72 -17.48 -31.52
C LYS A 55 15.22 -16.05 -31.46
N ALA A 56 16.30 -15.83 -30.72
CA ALA A 56 17.03 -14.58 -30.75
C ALA A 56 17.42 -14.21 -32.19
N GLY A 57 17.23 -12.94 -32.54
CA GLY A 57 17.45 -12.41 -33.87
C GLY A 57 16.28 -12.55 -34.84
N LEU A 58 15.21 -13.28 -34.49
CA LEU A 58 13.99 -13.31 -35.30
C LEU A 58 13.38 -11.91 -35.39
N GLU A 59 13.07 -11.50 -36.62
CA GLU A 59 12.31 -10.29 -36.89
C GLU A 59 10.86 -10.62 -37.20
N LEU A 60 9.95 -9.87 -36.60
CA LEU A 60 8.51 -10.00 -36.76
C LEU A 60 7.84 -8.62 -36.65
N ASN A 61 6.57 -8.55 -37.02
CA ASN A 61 5.77 -7.36 -36.81
C ASN A 61 5.07 -7.44 -35.45
N LEU A 62 5.19 -6.40 -34.62
CA LEU A 62 4.21 -6.12 -33.59
C LEU A 62 3.10 -5.29 -34.23
N THR A 63 1.84 -5.73 -34.12
CA THR A 63 0.71 -5.13 -34.85
C THR A 63 -0.46 -4.79 -33.94
N THR A 64 -1.18 -3.72 -34.26
CA THR A 64 -2.46 -3.36 -33.63
C THR A 64 -3.66 -3.73 -34.52
N ASP A 65 -3.45 -4.45 -35.63
CA ASP A 65 -4.53 -4.90 -36.51
C ASP A 65 -5.34 -6.05 -35.89
N ASP A 66 -6.64 -5.82 -35.66
CA ASP A 66 -7.58 -6.77 -35.06
C ASP A 66 -7.64 -8.11 -35.80
N LYS A 67 -7.25 -8.16 -37.07
CA LYS A 67 -7.09 -9.42 -37.83
C LYS A 67 -6.19 -10.42 -37.10
N TYR A 68 -5.17 -9.96 -36.38
CA TYR A 68 -4.20 -10.80 -35.67
C TYR A 68 -4.52 -10.97 -34.17
N ALA A 69 -5.61 -10.38 -33.68
CA ALA A 69 -5.99 -10.42 -32.26
C ALA A 69 -6.16 -11.86 -31.74
N THR A 70 -6.54 -12.81 -32.61
CA THR A 70 -6.65 -14.25 -32.28
C THR A 70 -5.82 -15.14 -33.20
N ALA A 71 -4.85 -14.56 -33.90
CA ALA A 71 -4.03 -15.26 -34.89
C ALA A 71 -2.57 -14.78 -34.83
N SER A 72 -2.07 -14.49 -33.63
CA SER A 72 -0.67 -14.09 -33.44
C SER A 72 0.26 -15.25 -33.74
N ASP A 73 1.31 -15.02 -34.51
CA ASP A 73 2.28 -16.02 -34.95
C ASP A 73 3.73 -15.50 -34.92
N ASP A 74 4.67 -16.27 -35.48
CA ASP A 74 6.10 -15.91 -35.56
C ASP A 74 6.41 -14.79 -36.58
N LYS A 75 5.38 -14.23 -37.22
CA LYS A 75 5.48 -13.12 -38.18
C LYS A 75 4.73 -11.88 -37.72
N ASN A 76 3.61 -12.04 -37.02
CA ASN A 76 2.75 -10.95 -36.56
C ASN A 76 2.27 -11.23 -35.14
N LEU A 77 2.75 -10.44 -34.18
CA LEU A 77 2.32 -10.46 -32.79
C LEU A 77 1.36 -9.30 -32.55
N TYR A 78 0.11 -9.60 -32.19
CA TYR A 78 -0.87 -8.57 -31.86
C TYR A 78 -0.63 -7.97 -30.47
N VAL A 79 -0.87 -6.67 -30.33
CA VAL A 79 -0.95 -5.94 -29.06
C VAL A 79 -2.21 -5.07 -29.00
N ASP A 80 -2.84 -4.97 -27.84
CA ASP A 80 -4.11 -4.25 -27.66
C ASP A 80 -3.98 -2.74 -27.48
N TYR A 81 -2.75 -2.21 -27.39
CA TYR A 81 -2.50 -0.77 -27.30
C TYR A 81 -2.44 -0.11 -28.68
N LYS A 82 -3.60 0.35 -29.17
CA LYS A 82 -3.75 0.94 -30.51
C LYS A 82 -2.86 2.14 -30.79
N ASN A 83 -2.46 2.90 -29.75
CA ASN A 83 -1.66 4.11 -29.90
C ASN A 83 -0.15 3.85 -29.86
N ILE A 84 0.29 2.59 -29.72
CA ILE A 84 1.70 2.21 -29.55
C ILE A 84 2.61 2.77 -30.65
N THR A 85 2.18 2.75 -31.91
CA THR A 85 2.93 3.23 -33.09
C THR A 85 3.22 4.73 -33.05
N LYS A 86 2.48 5.50 -32.25
CA LYS A 86 2.65 6.95 -32.12
C LYS A 86 3.52 7.37 -30.94
N VAL A 87 3.68 6.49 -29.95
CA VAL A 87 4.40 6.81 -28.71
C VAL A 87 5.76 6.14 -28.63
N ILE A 88 5.95 4.99 -29.28
CA ILE A 88 7.21 4.26 -29.26
C ILE A 88 8.11 4.66 -30.43
N GLU A 89 9.43 4.57 -30.20
CA GLU A 89 10.46 4.96 -31.16
C GLU A 89 11.42 3.79 -31.46
N ALA A 90 12.13 3.87 -32.59
CA ALA A 90 13.19 2.92 -32.91
C ALA A 90 14.29 2.91 -31.83
N GLY A 91 14.83 1.73 -31.54
CA GLY A 91 15.81 1.48 -30.48
C GLY A 91 15.22 1.28 -29.08
N LYS A 92 13.91 1.49 -28.88
CA LYS A 92 13.23 1.19 -27.62
C LYS A 92 13.06 -0.31 -27.41
N LEU A 93 12.94 -0.71 -26.14
CA LEU A 93 12.68 -2.09 -25.76
C LEU A 93 11.19 -2.33 -25.56
N ILE A 94 10.75 -3.53 -25.89
CA ILE A 94 9.43 -4.06 -25.58
C ILE A 94 9.64 -5.37 -24.83
N TYR A 95 9.05 -5.45 -23.65
CA TYR A 95 9.08 -6.65 -22.82
C TYR A 95 7.71 -7.33 -22.87
N VAL A 96 7.72 -8.65 -22.95
CA VAL A 96 6.51 -9.49 -22.95
C VAL A 96 6.67 -10.60 -21.92
N ASP A 97 5.58 -10.91 -21.21
CA ASP A 97 5.51 -11.96 -20.19
C ASP A 97 6.49 -11.71 -19.04
N ASP A 98 6.19 -10.70 -18.22
CA ASP A 98 6.97 -10.31 -17.03
C ASP A 98 8.45 -10.03 -17.32
N GLY A 99 8.75 -9.48 -18.50
CA GLY A 99 10.13 -9.18 -18.92
C GLY A 99 10.93 -10.36 -19.47
N ILE A 100 10.35 -11.56 -19.54
CA ILE A 100 11.06 -12.77 -19.98
C ILE A 100 11.43 -12.67 -21.46
N GLN A 101 10.48 -12.29 -22.32
CA GLN A 101 10.75 -12.10 -23.74
C GLN A 101 11.03 -10.63 -24.02
N SER A 102 12.19 -10.36 -24.60
CA SER A 102 12.63 -9.01 -24.94
C SER A 102 12.65 -8.82 -26.45
N PHE A 103 12.19 -7.65 -26.89
CA PHE A 103 12.27 -7.20 -28.27
C PHE A 103 12.87 -5.79 -28.35
N GLU A 104 13.59 -5.52 -29.43
CA GLU A 104 14.03 -4.18 -29.80
C GLU A 104 13.18 -3.67 -30.98
N VAL A 105 12.74 -2.43 -30.91
CA VAL A 105 12.05 -1.75 -32.01
C VAL A 105 13.07 -1.39 -33.09
N LEU A 106 12.93 -1.99 -34.27
CA LEU A 106 13.79 -1.66 -35.41
C LEU A 106 13.28 -0.42 -36.15
N GLN A 107 11.98 -0.39 -36.46
CA GLN A 107 11.34 0.75 -37.14
C GLN A 107 9.81 0.72 -36.98
N ILE A 108 9.19 1.89 -37.03
CA ILE A 108 7.74 2.03 -37.20
C ILE A 108 7.44 1.89 -38.70
N VAL A 109 6.67 0.86 -39.09
CA VAL A 109 6.42 0.53 -40.50
C VAL A 109 5.25 1.35 -41.04
N ASP A 110 4.18 1.45 -40.27
CA ASP A 110 2.97 2.22 -40.58
C ASP A 110 2.16 2.48 -39.28
N ASP A 111 0.94 3.02 -39.42
CA ASP A 111 0.06 3.37 -38.31
C ASP A 111 -0.33 2.18 -37.41
N LYS A 112 -0.19 0.93 -37.88
CA LYS A 112 -0.56 -0.29 -37.15
C LYS A 112 0.61 -1.22 -36.87
N ASN A 113 1.70 -1.14 -37.62
CA ASN A 113 2.77 -2.14 -37.62
C ASN A 113 4.11 -1.56 -37.19
N ILE A 114 4.78 -2.27 -36.30
CA ILE A 114 6.12 -1.99 -35.82
C ILE A 114 6.99 -3.21 -36.14
N ARG A 115 8.13 -3.00 -36.80
CA ARG A 115 9.10 -4.05 -37.00
C ARG A 115 9.95 -4.18 -35.74
N ILE A 116 9.96 -5.36 -35.15
CA ILE A 116 10.68 -5.67 -33.92
C ILE A 116 11.60 -6.87 -34.11
N LYS A 117 12.64 -6.97 -33.27
CA LYS A 117 13.62 -8.06 -33.27
C LYS A 117 13.70 -8.70 -31.89
N ALA A 118 13.58 -10.02 -31.82
CA ALA A 118 13.76 -10.76 -30.58
C ALA A 118 15.22 -10.68 -30.10
N LEU A 119 15.44 -10.31 -28.84
CA LEU A 119 16.77 -10.20 -28.25
C LEU A 119 17.23 -11.49 -27.57
N ASN A 120 16.29 -12.35 -27.19
CA ASN A 120 16.53 -13.63 -26.55
C ASN A 120 15.60 -14.71 -27.09
N ASN A 121 15.95 -15.97 -26.79
CA ASN A 121 15.06 -17.11 -27.03
C ASN A 121 13.92 -17.09 -26.01
N GLY A 122 12.73 -17.53 -26.43
CA GLY A 122 11.55 -17.63 -25.58
C GLY A 122 10.33 -18.05 -26.38
N ASN A 123 9.14 -17.70 -25.89
CA ASN A 123 7.87 -18.03 -26.51
C ASN A 123 7.00 -16.78 -26.69
N ILE A 124 6.21 -16.76 -27.75
CA ILE A 124 5.00 -15.94 -27.84
C ILE A 124 3.85 -16.77 -27.29
N SER A 125 3.21 -16.25 -26.25
CA SER A 125 2.07 -16.89 -25.59
C SER A 125 0.86 -15.95 -25.61
N SER A 126 -0.32 -16.52 -25.40
CA SER A 126 -1.58 -15.79 -25.43
C SER A 126 -1.77 -14.88 -24.22
N ARG A 127 -2.23 -13.64 -24.47
CA ARG A 127 -2.70 -12.67 -23.45
C ARG A 127 -1.68 -12.30 -22.38
N LYS A 128 -0.39 -12.30 -22.73
CA LYS A 128 0.72 -11.91 -21.85
C LYS A 128 0.81 -10.40 -21.71
N GLY A 129 1.27 -9.94 -20.56
CA GLY A 129 1.53 -8.52 -20.31
C GLY A 129 2.63 -7.99 -21.23
N VAL A 130 2.51 -6.73 -21.64
CA VAL A 130 3.48 -6.02 -22.45
C VAL A 130 3.90 -4.75 -21.71
N ASN A 131 5.20 -4.55 -21.56
CA ASN A 131 5.80 -3.39 -20.90
C ASN A 131 6.64 -2.60 -21.92
N LEU A 132 6.60 -1.27 -21.81
CA LEU A 132 7.24 -0.36 -22.77
C LEU A 132 8.24 0.59 -22.06
N PRO A 133 9.35 0.07 -21.51
CA PRO A 133 10.31 0.87 -20.74
C PRO A 133 10.74 2.14 -21.43
N GLY A 134 10.69 3.25 -20.70
CA GLY A 134 11.10 4.56 -21.20
C GLY A 134 10.24 5.09 -22.35
N THR A 135 9.01 4.60 -22.49
CA THR A 135 8.01 5.12 -23.42
C THR A 135 6.85 5.70 -22.61
N ASP A 136 6.48 6.95 -22.86
CA ASP A 136 5.34 7.57 -22.19
C ASP A 136 4.05 6.99 -22.76
N VAL A 137 3.29 6.28 -21.92
CA VAL A 137 2.05 5.63 -22.31
C VAL A 137 0.88 6.56 -21.98
N ASP A 138 -0.09 6.69 -22.89
CA ASP A 138 -1.24 7.60 -22.76
C ASP A 138 -2.57 6.90 -22.48
N LEU A 139 -2.51 5.64 -21.99
CA LEU A 139 -3.70 4.94 -21.52
C LEU A 139 -4.38 5.71 -20.38
N PRO A 140 -5.71 5.66 -20.24
CA PRO A 140 -6.39 6.25 -19.10
C PRO A 140 -6.01 5.55 -17.79
N ALA A 141 -5.97 6.28 -16.67
CA ALA A 141 -5.68 5.70 -15.36
C ALA A 141 -6.71 4.63 -14.91
N LEU A 142 -7.96 4.80 -15.34
CA LEU A 142 -9.05 3.86 -15.06
C LEU A 142 -9.65 3.36 -16.37
N SER A 143 -9.67 2.03 -16.54
CA SER A 143 -10.48 1.39 -17.57
C SER A 143 -11.96 1.35 -17.15
N LYS A 144 -12.85 0.98 -18.10
CA LYS A 144 -14.25 0.69 -17.78
C LYS A 144 -14.41 -0.42 -16.75
N LYS A 145 -13.51 -1.42 -16.77
CA LYS A 145 -13.48 -2.49 -15.79
C LYS A 145 -13.08 -1.94 -14.42
N ASP A 146 -12.03 -1.13 -14.36
CA ASP A 146 -11.58 -0.57 -13.07
C ASP A 146 -12.67 0.28 -12.42
N MET A 147 -13.41 1.09 -13.20
CA MET A 147 -14.56 1.83 -12.66
C MET A 147 -15.63 0.90 -12.05
N ALA A 148 -15.97 -0.20 -12.72
CA ALA A 148 -16.91 -1.20 -12.19
C ALA A 148 -16.36 -1.92 -10.94
N ASP A 149 -15.05 -2.20 -10.91
CA ASP A 149 -14.38 -2.78 -9.74
C ASP A 149 -14.43 -1.83 -8.53
N LEU A 150 -14.21 -0.53 -8.75
CA LEU A 150 -14.33 0.49 -7.71
C LEU A 150 -15.77 0.59 -7.18
N GLU A 151 -16.78 0.55 -8.05
CA GLU A 151 -18.19 0.50 -7.64
C GLU A 151 -18.50 -0.75 -6.79
N PHE A 152 -17.95 -1.91 -7.17
CA PHE A 152 -18.04 -3.13 -6.37
C PHE A 152 -17.39 -2.96 -4.99
N GLY A 153 -16.20 -2.35 -4.94
CA GLY A 153 -15.49 -2.04 -3.70
C GLY A 153 -16.29 -1.13 -2.77
N VAL A 154 -16.88 -0.06 -3.32
CA VAL A 154 -17.75 0.88 -2.59
C VAL A 154 -18.97 0.14 -2.02
N LYS A 155 -19.68 -0.63 -2.85
CA LYS A 155 -20.86 -1.41 -2.43
C LYS A 155 -20.52 -2.35 -1.27
N ASN A 156 -19.31 -2.89 -1.28
CA ASN A 156 -18.82 -3.79 -0.26
C ASN A 156 -18.07 -3.10 0.88
N ASN A 157 -18.01 -1.77 0.95
CA ASN A 157 -17.32 -1.03 2.01
C ASN A 157 -15.89 -1.54 2.26
N VAL A 158 -15.08 -1.61 1.20
CA VAL A 158 -13.63 -1.83 1.33
C VAL A 158 -12.98 -0.62 2.01
N ASP A 159 -11.83 -0.83 2.64
CA ASP A 159 -11.17 0.21 3.44
C ASP A 159 -10.17 1.03 2.61
N MET A 160 -9.63 0.42 1.56
CA MET A 160 -8.62 1.03 0.70
C MET A 160 -8.62 0.44 -0.70
N VAL A 161 -8.11 1.23 -1.65
CA VAL A 161 -7.87 0.86 -3.04
C VAL A 161 -6.36 0.95 -3.29
N PHE A 162 -5.77 -0.12 -3.80
CA PHE A 162 -4.43 -0.08 -4.37
C PHE A 162 -4.59 0.16 -5.87
N ALA A 163 -4.23 1.36 -6.31
CA ALA A 163 -4.47 1.81 -7.67
C ALA A 163 -3.24 1.52 -8.54
N SER A 164 -3.40 0.64 -9.52
CA SER A 164 -2.33 0.18 -10.42
C SER A 164 -1.98 1.21 -11.50
N PHE A 165 -0.70 1.24 -11.89
CA PHE A 165 -0.08 2.03 -12.95
C PHE A 165 -0.34 3.53 -12.87
N ILE A 166 -0.30 4.09 -11.65
CA ILE A 166 -0.41 5.54 -11.43
C ILE A 166 0.80 6.24 -12.03
N ARG A 167 0.55 7.25 -12.85
CA ARG A 167 1.57 8.03 -13.58
C ARG A 167 1.57 9.50 -13.20
N HIS A 168 0.44 10.02 -12.73
CA HIS A 168 0.26 11.44 -12.43
C HIS A 168 -0.58 11.68 -11.17
N GLY A 169 -0.42 12.85 -10.55
CA GLY A 169 -1.30 13.28 -9.45
C GLY A 169 -2.78 13.34 -9.87
N ALA A 170 -3.05 13.75 -11.11
CA ALA A 170 -4.40 13.81 -11.69
C ALA A 170 -5.10 12.44 -11.75
N ASP A 171 -4.35 11.34 -11.87
CA ASP A 171 -4.90 9.98 -11.87
C ASP A 171 -5.57 9.68 -10.52
N ILE A 172 -4.94 10.10 -9.43
CA ILE A 172 -5.45 9.95 -8.07
C ILE A 172 -6.70 10.79 -7.87
N THR A 173 -6.68 12.04 -8.32
CA THR A 173 -7.86 12.92 -8.29
C THR A 173 -9.03 12.28 -9.04
N HIS A 174 -8.78 11.71 -10.22
CA HIS A 174 -9.80 11.03 -11.01
C HIS A 174 -10.40 9.81 -10.29
N ILE A 175 -9.57 8.99 -9.65
CA ILE A 175 -10.05 7.85 -8.84
C ILE A 175 -10.93 8.34 -7.68
N ARG A 176 -10.52 9.42 -7.00
CA ARG A 176 -11.31 10.04 -5.92
C ARG A 176 -12.68 10.50 -6.42
N GLU A 177 -12.74 11.14 -7.59
CA GLU A 177 -14.00 11.57 -8.21
C GLU A 177 -14.92 10.38 -8.53
N VAL A 178 -14.37 9.28 -9.04
CA VAL A 178 -15.14 8.05 -9.31
C VAL A 178 -15.71 7.47 -8.02
N LEU A 179 -14.92 7.37 -6.95
CA LEU A 179 -15.40 6.90 -5.64
C LEU A 179 -16.52 7.79 -5.07
N ARG A 180 -16.41 9.12 -5.26
CA ARG A 180 -17.42 10.11 -4.83
C ARG A 180 -18.71 10.04 -5.63
N LYS A 181 -18.66 9.72 -6.92
CA LYS A 181 -19.88 9.56 -7.75
C LYS A 181 -20.81 8.47 -7.22
N SER A 182 -20.25 7.44 -6.58
CA SER A 182 -21.02 6.39 -5.90
C SER A 182 -21.53 6.82 -4.51
N GLY A 183 -21.26 8.04 -4.07
CA GLY A 183 -21.75 8.69 -2.86
C GLY A 183 -20.66 9.44 -2.06
N ASP A 184 -20.96 10.65 -1.58
CA ASP A 184 -20.03 11.48 -0.78
C ASP A 184 -19.53 10.82 0.52
N LYS A 185 -20.22 9.76 0.97
CA LYS A 185 -19.83 8.97 2.15
C LYS A 185 -18.60 8.10 1.90
N ASN A 186 -18.05 8.04 0.69
CA ASN A 186 -16.93 7.14 0.34
C ASN A 186 -15.54 7.79 0.49
N ASP A 187 -15.48 9.05 0.91
CA ASP A 187 -14.21 9.78 1.11
C ASP A 187 -13.29 9.14 2.16
N HIS A 188 -13.79 8.18 2.95
CA HIS A 188 -12.98 7.42 3.90
C HIS A 188 -12.10 6.34 3.25
N ILE A 189 -12.41 5.90 2.02
CA ILE A 189 -11.63 4.85 1.34
C ILE A 189 -10.25 5.43 0.99
N GLN A 190 -9.20 4.79 1.51
CA GLN A 190 -7.83 5.25 1.26
C GLN A 190 -7.38 4.87 -0.15
N ILE A 191 -6.75 5.78 -0.89
CA ILE A 191 -6.13 5.50 -2.19
C ILE A 191 -4.63 5.32 -1.97
N ILE A 192 -4.12 4.15 -2.30
CA ILE A 192 -2.69 3.83 -2.29
C ILE A 192 -2.21 3.76 -3.73
N ALA A 193 -1.33 4.68 -4.11
CA ALA A 193 -0.80 4.76 -5.46
C ALA A 193 0.28 3.70 -5.65
N LYS A 194 0.08 2.75 -6.57
CA LYS A 194 1.12 1.79 -6.95
C LYS A 194 2.02 2.44 -7.98
N VAL A 195 3.28 2.66 -7.62
CA VAL A 195 4.29 3.22 -8.51
C VAL A 195 5.02 2.09 -9.20
N GLU A 196 4.67 1.88 -10.46
CA GLU A 196 5.00 0.67 -11.25
C GLU A 196 5.79 0.97 -12.52
N ASN A 197 5.95 2.24 -12.90
CA ASN A 197 6.65 2.62 -14.11
C ASN A 197 7.49 3.89 -13.95
N GLN A 198 8.27 4.20 -14.99
CA GLN A 198 9.18 5.34 -14.99
C GLN A 198 8.44 6.68 -14.84
N GLN A 199 7.27 6.84 -15.45
CA GLN A 199 6.46 8.06 -15.34
C GLN A 199 6.00 8.29 -13.89
N GLY A 200 5.52 7.26 -13.20
CA GLY A 200 5.17 7.33 -11.77
C GLY A 200 6.36 7.67 -10.88
N VAL A 201 7.56 7.17 -11.20
CA VAL A 201 8.80 7.56 -10.49
C VAL A 201 9.17 9.02 -10.76
N ASN A 202 9.04 9.48 -12.00
CA ASN A 202 9.37 10.86 -12.38
C ASN A 202 8.41 11.87 -11.73
N ASN A 203 7.11 11.56 -11.72
CA ASN A 203 6.04 12.41 -11.21
C ASN A 203 5.68 12.08 -9.76
N PHE A 204 6.59 11.41 -9.04
CA PHE A 204 6.30 10.90 -7.71
C PHE A 204 5.83 11.99 -6.73
N ASP A 205 6.38 13.20 -6.83
CA ASP A 205 6.05 14.29 -5.90
C ASP A 205 4.60 14.79 -6.06
N GLU A 206 4.07 14.86 -7.28
CA GLU A 206 2.66 15.22 -7.49
C GLU A 206 1.71 14.07 -7.12
N ILE A 207 2.11 12.81 -7.37
CA ILE A 207 1.36 11.64 -6.92
C ILE A 207 1.28 11.62 -5.40
N LEU A 208 2.42 11.82 -4.74
CA LEU A 208 2.53 11.85 -3.29
C LEU A 208 1.70 12.97 -2.68
N ALA A 209 1.54 14.12 -3.34
CA ALA A 209 0.72 15.21 -2.86
C ALA A 209 -0.78 14.82 -2.77
N GLU A 210 -1.29 14.09 -3.77
CA GLU A 210 -2.72 13.77 -3.92
C GLU A 210 -3.14 12.44 -3.26
N THR A 211 -2.24 11.45 -3.17
CA THR A 211 -2.56 10.09 -2.68
C THR A 211 -2.66 9.99 -1.16
N ASP A 212 -3.36 8.98 -0.62
CA ASP A 212 -3.36 8.73 0.83
C ASP A 212 -2.12 7.94 1.28
N GLY A 213 -1.53 7.17 0.36
CA GLY A 213 -0.28 6.43 0.56
C GLY A 213 0.30 5.92 -0.75
N VAL A 214 1.43 5.24 -0.67
CA VAL A 214 2.16 4.71 -1.82
C VAL A 214 2.45 3.23 -1.65
N MET A 215 2.44 2.48 -2.73
CA MET A 215 3.03 1.15 -2.80
C MET A 215 4.20 1.18 -3.78
N VAL A 216 5.37 0.77 -3.30
CA VAL A 216 6.53 0.46 -4.12
C VAL A 216 6.27 -0.91 -4.75
N ALA A 217 5.67 -0.93 -5.93
CA ALA A 217 5.24 -2.15 -6.61
C ALA A 217 6.35 -2.69 -7.51
N ARG A 218 7.26 -3.46 -6.88
CA ARG A 218 8.57 -3.82 -7.45
C ARG A 218 8.52 -4.78 -8.63
N GLY A 219 7.42 -5.52 -8.80
CA GLY A 219 7.22 -6.46 -9.91
C GLY A 219 7.29 -5.74 -11.25
N ASP A 220 6.24 -4.99 -11.58
CA ASP A 220 6.19 -4.19 -12.80
C ASP A 220 7.29 -3.12 -12.84
N LEU A 221 7.63 -2.50 -11.71
CA LEU A 221 8.70 -1.50 -11.67
C LEU A 221 10.05 -2.09 -12.11
N GLY A 222 10.38 -3.32 -11.72
CA GLY A 222 11.61 -4.00 -12.12
C GLY A 222 11.67 -4.40 -13.60
N ILE A 223 10.54 -4.32 -14.30
CA ILE A 223 10.44 -4.49 -15.75
C ILE A 223 10.53 -3.13 -16.45
N GLU A 224 9.82 -2.12 -15.93
CA GLU A 224 9.70 -0.77 -16.52
C GLU A 224 10.96 0.09 -16.35
N ILE A 225 11.73 -0.14 -15.29
CA ILE A 225 13.07 0.43 -15.09
C ILE A 225 14.09 -0.70 -14.95
N PRO A 226 15.39 -0.48 -15.27
CA PRO A 226 16.40 -1.50 -15.06
C PRO A 226 16.33 -2.04 -13.62
N ALA A 227 16.20 -3.36 -13.44
CA ALA A 227 16.04 -3.99 -12.14
C ALA A 227 17.05 -3.49 -11.06
N PRO A 228 18.35 -3.26 -11.38
CA PRO A 228 19.30 -2.68 -10.41
C PRO A 228 18.98 -1.25 -9.96
N LYS A 229 18.08 -0.53 -10.61
CA LYS A 229 17.63 0.81 -10.18
C LYS A 229 16.41 0.76 -9.25
N VAL A 230 15.74 -0.40 -9.11
CA VAL A 230 14.55 -0.53 -8.26
C VAL A 230 14.86 -0.19 -6.81
N PHE A 231 16.02 -0.59 -6.28
CA PHE A 231 16.39 -0.26 -4.88
C PHE A 231 16.56 1.25 -4.67
N ILE A 232 17.00 2.00 -5.69
CA ILE A 232 17.11 3.47 -5.63
C ILE A 232 15.71 4.08 -5.56
N ALA A 233 14.81 3.63 -6.43
CA ALA A 233 13.42 4.08 -6.44
C ALA A 233 12.70 3.74 -5.13
N GLN A 234 12.88 2.53 -4.59
CA GLN A 234 12.34 2.09 -3.29
C GLN A 234 12.78 3.04 -2.17
N LYS A 235 14.09 3.25 -1.98
CA LYS A 235 14.61 4.10 -0.91
C LYS A 235 14.13 5.55 -1.05
N MET A 236 14.10 6.06 -2.28
CA MET A 236 13.61 7.40 -2.58
C MET A 236 12.13 7.57 -2.20
N MET A 237 11.27 6.65 -2.65
CA MET A 237 9.84 6.73 -2.39
C MET A 237 9.52 6.59 -0.90
N ILE A 238 10.15 5.62 -0.22
CA ILE A 238 9.94 5.40 1.21
C ILE A 238 10.35 6.65 2.01
N ALA A 239 11.54 7.20 1.74
CA ALA A 239 12.01 8.39 2.45
C ALA A 239 11.09 9.60 2.24
N LYS A 240 10.63 9.84 1.01
CA LYS A 240 9.70 10.93 0.70
C LYS A 240 8.33 10.73 1.37
N CYS A 241 7.81 9.50 1.40
CA CYS A 241 6.58 9.18 2.13
C CYS A 241 6.71 9.43 3.64
N ASN A 242 7.82 9.03 4.24
CA ASN A 242 8.12 9.28 5.65
C ASN A 242 8.15 10.79 5.96
N LEU A 243 8.80 11.58 5.12
CA LEU A 243 8.82 13.05 5.25
C LEU A 243 7.42 13.67 5.14
N ALA A 244 6.60 13.18 4.21
CA ALA A 244 5.21 13.62 4.04
C ALA A 244 4.25 13.09 5.12
N GLY A 245 4.67 12.10 5.93
CA GLY A 245 3.80 11.41 6.88
C GLY A 245 2.66 10.65 6.20
N LYS A 246 2.90 10.09 5.01
CA LYS A 246 1.95 9.23 4.28
C LYS A 246 2.47 7.79 4.30
N PRO A 247 1.62 6.78 4.54
CA PRO A 247 2.04 5.39 4.60
C PRO A 247 2.65 4.90 3.29
N VAL A 248 3.67 4.05 3.39
CA VAL A 248 4.31 3.41 2.24
C VAL A 248 4.46 1.90 2.42
N ILE A 249 4.06 1.17 1.38
CA ILE A 249 4.07 -0.30 1.33
C ILE A 249 5.21 -0.76 0.42
N CYS A 250 6.06 -1.67 0.90
CA CYS A 250 7.01 -2.40 0.05
C CYS A 250 6.37 -3.73 -0.39
N ALA A 251 6.37 -4.01 -1.69
CA ALA A 251 5.57 -5.09 -2.27
C ALA A 251 6.34 -5.94 -3.28
N THR A 252 5.80 -7.15 -3.50
CA THR A 252 6.19 -8.14 -4.52
C THR A 252 7.50 -8.87 -4.22
N GLN A 253 7.46 -10.20 -4.30
CA GLN A 253 8.61 -11.11 -4.14
C GLN A 253 9.42 -10.95 -2.85
N MET A 254 8.78 -10.47 -1.77
CA MET A 254 9.49 -10.28 -0.50
C MET A 254 9.96 -11.62 0.08
N LEU A 255 9.14 -12.68 -0.06
CA LEU A 255 9.45 -14.03 0.39
C LEU A 255 9.09 -15.07 -0.70
N GLU A 256 9.34 -14.75 -1.97
CA GLU A 256 8.83 -15.49 -3.15
C GLU A 256 9.06 -17.02 -3.06
N SER A 257 10.24 -17.45 -2.62
CA SER A 257 10.58 -18.88 -2.49
C SER A 257 9.68 -19.63 -1.51
N MET A 258 9.04 -18.93 -0.56
CA MET A 258 8.09 -19.51 0.38
C MET A 258 6.74 -19.89 -0.25
N THR A 259 6.50 -19.50 -1.50
CA THR A 259 5.38 -20.03 -2.29
C THR A 259 5.44 -21.55 -2.40
N THR A 260 6.65 -22.12 -2.55
CA THR A 260 6.86 -23.56 -2.73
C THR A 260 7.72 -24.21 -1.64
N ASN A 261 8.42 -23.43 -0.82
CA ASN A 261 9.32 -23.93 0.23
C ASN A 261 8.86 -23.50 1.63
N PRO A 262 9.08 -24.31 2.67
CA PRO A 262 8.70 -23.94 4.04
C PRO A 262 9.66 -22.93 4.70
N ARG A 263 10.72 -22.50 4.01
CA ARG A 263 11.72 -21.56 4.51
C ARG A 263 12.16 -20.60 3.41
N PRO A 264 12.43 -19.33 3.76
CA PRO A 264 12.92 -18.36 2.79
C PRO A 264 14.42 -18.54 2.52
N THR A 265 14.87 -17.91 1.45
CA THR A 265 16.30 -17.67 1.20
C THR A 265 16.84 -16.61 2.18
N ARG A 266 18.18 -16.47 2.24
CA ARG A 266 18.81 -15.39 3.03
C ARG A 266 18.56 -14.00 2.43
N ALA A 267 18.47 -13.93 1.10
CA ALA A 267 18.19 -12.68 0.39
C ALA A 267 16.79 -12.15 0.71
N GLU A 268 15.79 -13.03 0.78
CA GLU A 268 14.40 -12.68 1.09
C GLU A 268 14.24 -12.14 2.53
N VAL A 269 14.89 -12.79 3.52
CA VAL A 269 14.90 -12.27 4.90
C VAL A 269 15.59 -10.90 4.95
N SER A 270 16.72 -10.75 4.24
CA SER A 270 17.40 -9.46 4.14
C SER A 270 16.53 -8.39 3.47
N ASP A 271 15.74 -8.76 2.46
CA ASP A 271 14.87 -7.84 1.74
C ASP A 271 13.75 -7.30 2.63
N VAL A 272 13.04 -8.18 3.34
CA VAL A 272 12.02 -7.78 4.33
C VAL A 272 12.63 -6.87 5.39
N ALA A 273 13.76 -7.27 5.99
CA ALA A 273 14.42 -6.48 7.02
C ALA A 273 14.84 -5.09 6.51
N ASN A 274 15.43 -5.00 5.32
CA ASN A 274 15.86 -3.71 4.76
C ASN A 274 14.67 -2.82 4.37
N ALA A 275 13.55 -3.37 3.91
CA ALA A 275 12.35 -2.56 3.67
C ALA A 275 11.84 -1.90 4.97
N VAL A 276 11.86 -2.61 6.09
CA VAL A 276 11.52 -2.06 7.41
C VAL A 276 12.54 -1.00 7.85
N LEU A 277 13.84 -1.27 7.69
CA LEU A 277 14.92 -0.34 8.04
C LEU A 277 14.92 0.93 7.18
N ASP A 278 14.54 0.82 5.90
CA ASP A 278 14.32 1.97 5.01
C ASP A 278 13.16 2.84 5.51
N GLY A 279 12.28 2.27 6.32
CA GLY A 279 11.17 2.95 6.97
C GLY A 279 9.81 2.69 6.33
N ALA A 280 9.64 1.58 5.60
CA ALA A 280 8.32 1.16 5.12
C ALA A 280 7.34 0.97 6.28
N ASP A 281 6.09 1.41 6.11
CA ASP A 281 5.05 1.20 7.10
C ASP A 281 4.43 -0.18 7.00
N CYS A 282 4.40 -0.76 5.79
CA CYS A 282 3.90 -2.10 5.53
C CYS A 282 4.82 -2.86 4.58
N VAL A 283 4.81 -4.18 4.74
CA VAL A 283 5.38 -5.15 3.80
C VAL A 283 4.26 -6.08 3.32
N MET A 284 4.35 -6.54 2.07
CA MET A 284 3.23 -7.26 1.43
C MET A 284 3.66 -8.62 0.86
N LEU A 285 2.86 -9.64 1.13
CA LEU A 285 2.93 -10.96 0.48
C LEU A 285 1.89 -11.02 -0.65
N SER A 286 2.27 -11.64 -1.77
CA SER A 286 1.45 -11.77 -2.98
C SER A 286 1.16 -13.25 -3.28
N GLY A 287 1.97 -13.89 -4.12
CA GLY A 287 1.81 -15.30 -4.47
C GLY A 287 2.00 -16.24 -3.29
N GLU A 288 2.83 -15.82 -2.33
CA GLU A 288 3.21 -16.58 -1.15
C GLU A 288 1.99 -16.97 -0.29
N THR A 289 0.98 -16.10 -0.21
CA THR A 289 -0.25 -16.34 0.57
C THR A 289 -1.47 -16.60 -0.31
N ALA A 290 -1.50 -16.07 -1.54
CA ALA A 290 -2.63 -16.24 -2.44
C ALA A 290 -2.73 -17.66 -3.01
N LYS A 291 -1.58 -18.29 -3.29
CA LYS A 291 -1.51 -19.63 -3.92
C LYS A 291 -0.38 -20.51 -3.39
N GLY A 292 0.39 -20.04 -2.42
CA GLY A 292 1.53 -20.76 -1.86
C GLY A 292 1.13 -21.96 -1.01
N ASN A 293 2.04 -22.92 -0.90
CA ASN A 293 1.86 -24.11 -0.07
C ASN A 293 2.06 -23.83 1.43
N TYR A 294 2.66 -22.69 1.79
CA TYR A 294 3.04 -22.32 3.17
C TYR A 294 2.59 -20.90 3.55
N PRO A 295 1.29 -20.55 3.38
CA PRO A 295 0.81 -19.17 3.56
C PRO A 295 0.94 -18.70 5.01
N LYS A 296 0.72 -19.59 5.98
CA LYS A 296 0.85 -19.26 7.40
C LYS A 296 2.31 -19.01 7.78
N GLU A 297 3.21 -19.89 7.35
CA GLU A 297 4.63 -19.81 7.63
C GLU A 297 5.25 -18.57 6.98
N ALA A 298 4.83 -18.19 5.77
CA ALA A 298 5.26 -16.95 5.12
C ALA A 298 4.87 -15.71 5.94
N VAL A 299 3.64 -15.65 6.46
CA VAL A 299 3.19 -14.56 7.34
C VAL A 299 3.98 -14.56 8.66
N THR A 300 4.20 -15.72 9.28
CA THR A 300 5.00 -15.84 10.51
C THR A 300 6.43 -15.36 10.30
N MET A 301 7.08 -15.79 9.20
CA MET A 301 8.45 -15.39 8.87
C MET A 301 8.56 -13.88 8.62
N MET A 302 7.60 -13.30 7.89
CA MET A 302 7.54 -11.86 7.68
C MET A 302 7.37 -11.11 9.00
N HIS A 303 6.49 -11.58 9.88
CA HIS A 303 6.28 -10.99 11.21
C HIS A 303 7.55 -11.02 12.08
N GLU A 304 8.20 -12.18 12.21
CA GLU A 304 9.43 -12.34 12.99
C GLU A 304 10.57 -11.47 12.44
N THR A 305 10.70 -11.40 11.12
CA THR A 305 11.73 -10.57 10.47
C THR A 305 11.46 -9.08 10.71
N CYS A 306 10.21 -8.63 10.61
CA CYS A 306 9.84 -7.25 10.92
C CYS A 306 10.19 -6.90 12.36
N LEU A 307 9.78 -7.71 13.35
CA LEU A 307 10.08 -7.43 14.76
C LEU A 307 11.59 -7.26 15.02
N LEU A 308 12.42 -8.13 14.44
CA LEU A 308 13.87 -8.03 14.58
C LEU A 308 14.46 -6.81 13.86
N ALA A 309 13.94 -6.48 12.68
CA ALA A 309 14.37 -5.28 11.95
C ALA A 309 14.02 -4.00 12.71
N GLU A 310 12.85 -3.95 13.35
CA GLU A 310 12.41 -2.79 14.14
C GLU A 310 13.30 -2.54 15.37
N VAL A 311 13.91 -3.57 15.95
CA VAL A 311 14.89 -3.42 17.06
C VAL A 311 16.17 -2.75 16.59
N ALA A 312 16.57 -2.92 15.33
CA ALA A 312 17.82 -2.40 14.79
C ALA A 312 17.75 -0.93 14.33
N ILE A 313 16.59 -0.28 14.47
CA ILE A 313 16.41 1.10 14.04
C ILE A 313 17.00 2.07 15.05
N PRO A 314 17.82 3.04 14.62
CA PRO A 314 18.31 4.13 15.48
C PRO A 314 17.21 5.18 15.66
N TYR A 315 16.20 4.88 16.48
CA TYR A 315 14.98 5.71 16.61
C TYR A 315 15.25 7.17 16.99
N ALA A 316 16.24 7.44 17.85
CA ALA A 316 16.61 8.81 18.21
C ALA A 316 17.05 9.61 16.98
N ASN A 317 17.90 9.03 16.13
CA ASN A 317 18.32 9.65 14.88
C ASN A 317 17.14 9.82 13.91
N ALA A 318 16.31 8.79 13.73
CA ALA A 318 15.15 8.86 12.85
C ALA A 318 14.17 9.97 13.28
N TYR A 319 13.86 10.04 14.58
CA TYR A 319 13.00 11.07 15.16
C TYR A 319 13.58 12.47 14.92
N ASP A 320 14.86 12.68 15.22
CA ASP A 320 15.51 14.00 15.05
C ASP A 320 15.57 14.42 13.58
N GLU A 321 15.91 13.51 12.67
CA GLU A 321 15.94 13.78 11.23
C GLU A 321 14.57 14.22 10.70
N LEU A 322 13.51 13.46 11.03
CA LEU A 322 12.14 13.76 10.62
C LEU A 322 11.63 15.08 11.21
N ARG A 323 11.90 15.31 12.50
CA ARG A 323 11.57 16.57 13.19
C ARG A 323 12.31 17.76 12.59
N ASN A 324 13.58 17.62 12.24
CA ASN A 324 14.37 18.71 11.68
C ASN A 324 13.96 19.06 10.25
N ALA A 325 13.54 18.07 9.47
CA ALA A 325 13.04 18.25 8.10
C ALA A 325 11.63 18.85 8.02
N ALA A 326 10.85 18.84 9.10
CA ALA A 326 9.50 19.41 9.12
C ALA A 326 9.50 20.92 8.80
N LYS A 327 8.60 21.35 7.91
CA LYS A 327 8.44 22.76 7.50
C LYS A 327 7.84 23.58 8.63
N ARG A 328 8.43 24.75 8.92
CA ARG A 328 7.97 25.69 9.96
C ARG A 328 7.20 26.88 9.35
N PRO A 329 6.19 27.44 10.02
CA PRO A 329 5.63 27.00 11.30
C PRO A 329 4.90 25.66 11.20
N ILE A 330 5.03 24.82 12.23
CA ILE A 330 4.42 23.50 12.28
C ILE A 330 2.98 23.65 12.79
N GLU A 331 2.03 22.93 12.19
CA GLU A 331 0.64 22.94 12.64
C GLU A 331 0.49 22.38 14.07
N THR A 332 -0.57 22.77 14.78
CA THR A 332 -0.79 22.39 16.18
C THR A 332 -0.74 20.88 16.41
N MET A 333 -1.43 20.10 15.58
CA MET A 333 -1.51 18.65 15.76
C MET A 333 -0.14 17.99 15.54
N GLU A 334 0.60 18.44 14.53
CA GLU A 334 1.96 17.94 14.26
C GLU A 334 2.95 18.35 15.36
N SER A 335 2.85 19.57 15.89
CA SER A 335 3.65 20.03 17.03
C SER A 335 3.42 19.18 18.28
N ILE A 336 2.17 18.77 18.51
CA ILE A 336 1.77 17.90 19.61
C ILE A 336 2.26 16.47 19.37
N ALA A 337 2.23 15.98 18.13
CA ALA A 337 2.77 14.66 17.81
C ALA A 337 4.29 14.60 18.05
N ILE A 338 5.05 15.60 17.60
CA ILE A 338 6.49 15.72 17.88
C ILE A 338 6.73 15.69 19.39
N SER A 339 6.01 16.52 20.13
CA SER A 339 6.19 16.63 21.59
C SER A 339 5.81 15.35 22.33
N ALA A 340 4.77 14.64 21.88
CA ALA A 340 4.33 13.37 22.47
C ALA A 340 5.34 12.25 22.21
N VAL A 341 5.88 12.15 20.99
CA VAL A 341 6.93 11.18 20.67
C VAL A 341 8.21 11.48 21.44
N GLY A 342 8.64 12.74 21.50
CA GLY A 342 9.77 13.15 22.33
C GLY A 342 9.57 12.76 23.80
N ALA A 343 8.42 13.11 24.40
CA ALA A 343 8.09 12.72 25.77
C ALA A 343 8.08 11.20 25.98
N SER A 344 7.61 10.42 24.99
CA SER A 344 7.61 8.96 25.07
C SER A 344 9.02 8.38 25.17
N MET A 345 10.00 9.00 24.49
CA MET A 345 11.40 8.57 24.50
C MET A 345 12.08 8.95 25.82
N GLU A 346 11.86 10.17 26.30
CA GLU A 346 12.42 10.64 27.59
C GLU A 346 11.92 9.81 28.79
N LEU A 347 10.64 9.41 28.76
CA LEU A 347 10.02 8.62 29.82
C LEU A 347 10.28 7.11 29.69
N ASN A 348 10.84 6.66 28.56
CA ASN A 348 10.79 5.26 28.15
C ASN A 348 9.37 4.68 28.29
N ALA A 349 8.39 5.42 27.76
CA ALA A 349 6.97 5.12 27.91
C ALA A 349 6.63 3.75 27.29
N GLY A 350 5.72 3.01 27.93
CA GLY A 350 5.25 1.73 27.40
C GLY A 350 4.35 1.90 26.17
N ALA A 351 3.68 3.05 26.04
CA ALA A 351 2.87 3.38 24.87
C ALA A 351 2.58 4.88 24.73
N ILE A 352 2.24 5.28 23.50
CA ILE A 352 1.46 6.48 23.24
C ILE A 352 0.01 6.05 23.02
N LEU A 353 -0.96 6.65 23.72
CA LEU A 353 -2.38 6.39 23.49
C LEU A 353 -3.03 7.61 22.84
N VAL A 354 -3.64 7.44 21.67
CA VAL A 354 -4.29 8.53 20.92
C VAL A 354 -5.78 8.27 20.72
N LEU A 355 -6.59 9.29 20.99
CA LEU A 355 -8.00 9.32 20.63
C LEU A 355 -8.17 10.00 19.27
N THR A 356 -8.74 9.30 18.29
CA THR A 356 -8.94 9.86 16.94
C THR A 356 -10.21 9.33 16.29
N THR A 357 -10.83 10.12 15.41
CA THR A 357 -12.01 9.70 14.61
C THR A 357 -11.64 9.36 13.17
N SER A 358 -10.65 10.08 12.60
CA SER A 358 -10.24 9.94 11.19
C SER A 358 -8.87 9.27 11.02
N GLY A 359 -8.29 8.70 12.08
CA GLY A 359 -6.94 8.11 12.03
C GLY A 359 -5.79 9.13 11.92
N ASN A 360 -6.04 10.36 11.46
CA ASN A 360 -5.00 11.36 11.19
C ASN A 360 -4.05 11.62 12.37
N SER A 361 -4.56 11.77 13.59
CA SER A 361 -3.68 11.98 14.76
C SER A 361 -2.76 10.79 15.02
N ALA A 362 -3.20 9.56 14.76
CA ALA A 362 -2.36 8.37 14.86
C ALA A 362 -1.32 8.33 13.74
N ARG A 363 -1.70 8.69 12.50
CA ARG A 363 -0.79 8.81 11.35
C ARG A 363 0.35 9.80 11.62
N VAL A 364 0.05 10.97 12.17
CA VAL A 364 1.07 11.99 12.43
C VAL A 364 1.94 11.64 13.64
N LEU A 365 1.44 10.89 14.63
CA LEU A 365 2.30 10.27 15.65
C LEU A 365 3.25 9.22 15.02
N SER A 366 2.71 8.35 14.16
CA SER A 366 3.47 7.33 13.44
C SER A 366 4.56 7.92 12.55
N LYS A 367 4.32 9.09 11.93
CA LYS A 367 5.30 9.85 11.15
C LYS A 367 6.62 10.02 11.90
N TYR A 368 6.58 10.30 13.20
CA TYR A 368 7.76 10.58 14.02
C TYR A 368 8.41 9.33 14.63
N ARG A 369 7.94 8.13 14.24
CA ARG A 369 8.56 6.83 14.54
C ARG A 369 8.89 6.64 16.04
N PRO A 370 7.90 6.67 16.94
CA PRO A 370 8.15 6.32 18.34
C PRO A 370 8.65 4.87 18.48
N ILE A 371 9.45 4.63 19.52
CA ILE A 371 9.92 3.27 19.88
C ILE A 371 8.75 2.43 20.40
N CYS A 372 7.89 3.03 21.23
CA CYS A 372 6.74 2.36 21.84
C CYS A 372 5.54 2.29 20.88
N PRO A 373 4.62 1.33 21.06
CA PRO A 373 3.39 1.24 20.27
C PRO A 373 2.49 2.48 20.44
N ILE A 374 1.74 2.78 19.39
CA ILE A 374 0.70 3.81 19.36
C ILE A 374 -0.66 3.13 19.47
N ILE A 375 -1.25 3.15 20.66
CA ILE A 375 -2.58 2.62 20.94
C ILE A 375 -3.62 3.62 20.42
N MET A 376 -4.28 3.29 19.31
CA MET A 376 -5.30 4.14 18.71
C MET A 376 -6.68 3.70 19.18
N VAL A 377 -7.46 4.60 19.77
CA VAL A 377 -8.85 4.35 20.15
C VAL A 377 -9.78 5.19 19.29
N THR A 378 -10.74 4.55 18.62
CA THR A 378 -11.71 5.20 17.72
C THR A 378 -13.08 4.56 17.80
N ARG A 379 -14.14 5.33 17.53
CA ARG A 379 -15.51 4.84 17.30
C ARG A 379 -15.82 4.63 15.80
N ASN A 380 -14.86 4.91 14.93
CA ASN A 380 -15.00 4.74 13.49
C ASN A 380 -14.36 3.41 13.10
N GLU A 381 -15.19 2.42 12.78
CA GLU A 381 -14.72 1.09 12.38
C GLU A 381 -13.85 1.10 11.12
N THR A 382 -14.14 1.97 10.15
CA THR A 382 -13.31 2.06 8.94
C THR A 382 -11.94 2.64 9.28
N ALA A 383 -11.90 3.67 10.14
CA ALA A 383 -10.63 4.20 10.61
C ALA A 383 -9.81 3.19 11.42
N SER A 384 -10.45 2.33 12.23
CA SER A 384 -9.73 1.27 12.94
C SER A 384 -9.16 0.22 11.99
N ARG A 385 -9.78 -0.02 10.84
CA ARG A 385 -9.29 -0.95 9.81
C ARG A 385 -8.14 -0.35 9.01
N TYR A 386 -8.31 0.79 8.34
CA TYR A 386 -7.24 1.33 7.48
C TYR A 386 -6.01 1.82 8.26
N SER A 387 -6.13 2.09 9.56
CA SER A 387 -4.99 2.59 10.35
C SER A 387 -3.89 1.54 10.58
N HIS A 388 -4.09 0.27 10.18
CA HIS A 388 -3.00 -0.70 10.05
C HIS A 388 -1.96 -0.29 8.99
N LEU A 389 -2.28 0.69 8.12
CA LEU A 389 -1.31 1.30 7.19
C LEU A 389 -0.22 2.08 7.91
N TYR A 390 -0.42 2.48 9.17
CA TYR A 390 0.49 3.37 9.89
C TYR A 390 1.37 2.56 10.83
N ARG A 391 2.69 2.66 10.65
CA ARG A 391 3.65 1.90 11.46
C ARG A 391 3.51 2.18 12.96
N GLY A 392 3.57 1.13 13.76
CA GLY A 392 3.46 1.21 15.22
C GLY A 392 2.04 1.45 15.74
N VAL A 393 1.04 1.64 14.88
CA VAL A 393 -0.34 1.85 15.32
C VAL A 393 -1.04 0.52 15.60
N TYR A 394 -1.63 0.43 16.79
CA TYR A 394 -2.49 -0.67 17.24
C TYR A 394 -3.92 -0.13 17.40
N PRO A 395 -4.79 -0.31 16.39
CA PRO A 395 -6.12 0.27 16.41
C PRO A 395 -7.12 -0.60 17.19
N PHE A 396 -7.87 0.07 18.06
CA PHE A 396 -8.98 -0.50 18.82
C PHE A 396 -10.28 0.25 18.54
N HIS A 397 -11.33 -0.50 18.24
CA HIS A 397 -12.68 0.03 18.08
C HIS A 397 -13.39 0.12 19.43
N PHE A 398 -13.67 1.33 19.89
CA PHE A 398 -14.36 1.58 21.15
C PHE A 398 -15.86 1.24 21.02
N PRO A 399 -16.37 0.27 21.80
CA PRO A 399 -17.70 -0.29 21.56
C PRO A 399 -18.85 0.59 22.02
N GLN A 400 -18.60 1.57 22.90
CA GLN A 400 -19.66 2.43 23.41
C GLN A 400 -19.98 3.56 22.41
N PRO A 401 -21.28 3.86 22.20
CA PRO A 401 -21.69 4.95 21.32
C PRO A 401 -21.19 6.31 21.81
N LYS A 402 -21.17 7.31 20.93
CA LYS A 402 -20.86 8.69 21.29
C LYS A 402 -21.94 9.20 22.26
N PRO A 403 -21.60 9.66 23.48
CA PRO A 403 -22.60 10.14 24.43
C PRO A 403 -23.19 11.47 23.98
N ASN A 404 -24.31 11.85 24.60
CA ASN A 404 -24.87 13.17 24.43
C ASN A 404 -24.09 14.17 25.30
N PHE A 405 -23.21 14.95 24.67
CA PHE A 405 -22.40 15.97 25.35
C PHE A 405 -23.19 17.16 25.91
N ALA A 406 -24.52 17.20 25.75
CA ALA A 406 -25.37 18.10 26.53
C ALA A 406 -25.46 17.68 28.01
N ASN A 407 -25.29 16.38 28.31
CA ASN A 407 -25.52 15.78 29.62
C ASN A 407 -24.33 14.98 30.15
N THR A 408 -23.24 14.91 29.40
CA THR A 408 -22.01 14.18 29.76
C THR A 408 -20.83 15.09 29.52
N ASP A 409 -19.95 15.21 30.50
CA ASP A 409 -18.72 15.97 30.34
C ASP A 409 -17.86 15.31 29.25
N TRP A 410 -17.28 16.13 28.36
CA TRP A 410 -16.32 15.66 27.37
C TRP A 410 -15.18 14.88 28.02
N GLN A 411 -14.71 15.33 29.19
CA GLN A 411 -13.59 14.73 29.88
C GLN A 411 -13.93 13.35 30.45
N GLU A 412 -15.16 13.13 30.90
CA GLU A 412 -15.63 11.79 31.34
C GLU A 412 -15.58 10.77 30.18
N ASP A 413 -16.03 11.16 29.00
CA ASP A 413 -15.98 10.29 27.81
C ASP A 413 -14.55 10.05 27.31
N VAL A 414 -13.68 11.05 27.45
CA VAL A 414 -12.25 10.93 27.16
C VAL A 414 -11.61 9.92 28.11
N ASP A 415 -11.78 10.08 29.42
CA ASP A 415 -11.17 9.19 30.41
C ASP A 415 -11.69 7.76 30.29
N SER A 416 -12.99 7.58 30.00
CA SER A 416 -13.56 6.26 29.69
C SER A 416 -12.85 5.57 28.53
N ARG A 417 -12.59 6.29 27.42
CA ARG A 417 -11.87 5.77 26.26
C ARG A 417 -10.41 5.46 26.54
N LEU A 418 -9.73 6.30 27.33
CA LEU A 418 -8.33 6.09 27.72
C LEU A 418 -8.18 4.87 28.61
N LYS A 419 -8.98 4.77 29.69
CA LYS A 419 -9.00 3.61 30.60
C LYS A 419 -9.26 2.31 29.83
N TRP A 420 -10.27 2.33 28.96
CA TRP A 420 -10.58 1.17 28.14
C TRP A 420 -9.42 0.82 27.19
N GLY A 421 -8.83 1.80 26.52
CA GLY A 421 -7.71 1.58 25.59
C GLY A 421 -6.48 1.00 26.27
N ILE A 422 -6.09 1.51 27.45
CA ILE A 422 -5.03 0.95 28.30
C ILE A 422 -5.36 -0.50 28.66
N GLY A 423 -6.59 -0.75 29.12
CA GLY A 423 -7.04 -2.11 29.46
C GLY A 423 -6.97 -3.09 28.28
N GLN A 424 -7.29 -2.65 27.06
CA GLN A 424 -7.15 -3.50 25.86
C GLN A 424 -5.68 -3.74 25.49
N ALA A 425 -4.83 -2.70 25.58
CA ALA A 425 -3.41 -2.82 25.29
C ALA A 425 -2.70 -3.79 26.25
N ILE A 426 -3.05 -3.75 27.55
CA ILE A 426 -2.57 -4.71 28.56
C ILE A 426 -3.05 -6.13 28.24
N LYS A 427 -4.34 -6.30 27.91
CA LYS A 427 -4.90 -7.63 27.54
C LYS A 427 -4.23 -8.21 26.29
N LEU A 428 -3.87 -7.38 25.33
CA LEU A 428 -3.16 -7.79 24.11
C LEU A 428 -1.67 -8.08 24.37
N GLY A 429 -1.13 -7.68 25.53
CA GLY A 429 0.28 -7.87 25.88
C GLY A 429 1.24 -6.88 25.22
N VAL A 430 0.73 -5.74 24.73
CA VAL A 430 1.56 -4.67 24.10
C VAL A 430 1.87 -3.51 25.05
N LEU A 431 1.36 -3.55 26.28
CA LEU A 431 1.59 -2.57 27.34
C LEU A 431 1.62 -3.30 28.69
N ASN A 432 2.57 -3.00 29.57
CA ASN A 432 2.59 -3.58 30.91
C ASN A 432 1.84 -2.67 31.89
N LYS A 433 1.27 -3.27 32.94
CA LYS A 433 0.67 -2.52 34.04
C LYS A 433 1.74 -1.68 34.74
N GLY A 434 1.43 -0.41 35.00
CA GLY A 434 2.34 0.54 35.66
C GLY A 434 3.32 1.28 34.73
N ASP A 435 3.41 0.90 33.45
CA ASP A 435 4.21 1.65 32.46
C ASP A 435 3.68 3.08 32.31
N SER A 436 4.56 4.03 32.00
CA SER A 436 4.12 5.39 31.63
C SER A 436 3.43 5.38 30.27
N VAL A 437 2.29 6.07 30.15
CA VAL A 437 1.52 6.22 28.92
C VAL A 437 1.40 7.69 28.57
N VAL A 438 1.82 8.05 27.36
CA VAL A 438 1.64 9.41 26.82
C VAL A 438 0.29 9.47 26.10
N CYS A 439 -0.70 10.07 26.71
CA CYS A 439 -2.03 10.26 26.14
C CYS A 439 -2.10 11.51 25.26
N VAL A 440 -2.63 11.36 24.04
CA VAL A 440 -2.83 12.43 23.06
C VAL A 440 -4.32 12.55 22.72
N GLN A 441 -4.86 13.74 22.94
CA GLN A 441 -6.30 14.00 22.78
C GLN A 441 -6.58 15.44 22.36
N GLY A 442 -7.86 15.74 22.12
CA GLY A 442 -8.34 17.10 21.94
C GLY A 442 -9.03 17.65 23.19
N TRP A 443 -8.86 18.94 23.44
CA TRP A 443 -9.50 19.65 24.56
C TRP A 443 -11.04 19.72 24.47
N ARG A 444 -11.61 19.54 23.27
CA ARG A 444 -13.05 19.48 23.03
C ARG A 444 -13.41 18.47 21.94
N GLY A 445 -14.69 18.10 21.89
CA GLY A 445 -15.22 17.25 20.82
C GLY A 445 -15.20 17.92 19.43
N GLY A 446 -15.11 17.09 18.39
CA GLY A 446 -15.03 17.53 16.99
C GLY A 446 -13.80 16.97 16.28
N MET A 447 -13.68 17.23 14.98
CA MET A 447 -12.50 16.89 14.19
C MET A 447 -11.47 18.02 14.23
N GLY A 448 -10.18 17.70 14.17
CA GLY A 448 -9.11 18.70 14.07
C GLY A 448 -8.77 19.46 15.36
N HIS A 449 -9.08 18.88 16.53
CA HIS A 449 -8.87 19.53 17.83
C HIS A 449 -7.80 18.86 18.70
N THR A 450 -7.02 17.91 18.17
CA THR A 450 -5.91 17.29 18.90
C THR A 450 -4.88 18.35 19.28
N ASN A 451 -4.75 18.64 20.57
CA ASN A 451 -3.89 19.71 21.08
C ASN A 451 -3.36 19.49 22.51
N THR A 452 -3.60 18.32 23.11
CA THR A 452 -3.28 18.05 24.52
C THR A 452 -2.45 16.79 24.65
N ILE A 453 -1.43 16.85 25.51
CA ILE A 453 -0.63 15.72 25.96
C ILE A 453 -0.83 15.58 27.47
N ARG A 454 -1.07 14.35 27.94
CA ARG A 454 -1.10 14.00 29.36
C ARG A 454 -0.27 12.75 29.56
N VAL A 455 0.47 12.65 30.67
CA VAL A 455 1.20 11.44 31.05
C VAL A 455 0.47 10.80 32.23
N VAL A 456 0.19 9.51 32.14
CA VAL A 456 -0.51 8.72 33.16
C VAL A 456 0.15 7.34 33.30
N PRO A 457 0.04 6.65 34.45
CA PRO A 457 0.43 5.26 34.55
C PRO A 457 -0.60 4.35 33.85
N ALA A 458 -0.14 3.21 33.34
CA ALA A 458 -0.96 2.15 32.75
C ALA A 458 -1.75 1.39 33.84
N GLU A 459 -2.73 2.05 34.42
CA GLU A 459 -3.60 1.55 35.48
C GLU A 459 -5.08 1.81 35.15
N GLU A 460 -5.98 1.02 35.74
CA GLU A 460 -7.43 1.07 35.42
C GLU A 460 -8.08 2.43 35.75
N ASP A 461 -7.49 3.18 36.68
CA ASP A 461 -7.96 4.47 37.16
C ASP A 461 -7.13 5.65 36.66
N LEU A 462 -6.10 5.41 35.83
CA LEU A 462 -5.12 6.40 35.37
C LEU A 462 -4.25 6.98 36.51
N GLY A 463 -4.05 6.25 37.60
CA GLY A 463 -3.27 6.70 38.76
C GLY A 463 -4.02 7.69 39.66
N LEU A 464 -5.36 7.66 39.62
CA LEU A 464 -6.24 8.52 40.41
C LEU A 464 -6.67 7.90 41.75
N ALA A 465 -6.21 6.68 42.10
CA ALA A 465 -6.42 6.10 43.42
C ALA A 465 -5.99 7.11 44.51
N GLU A 466 -6.89 7.37 45.46
CA GLU A 466 -6.71 8.33 46.55
C GLU A 466 -5.34 8.15 47.22
N GLN A 467 -4.50 9.19 47.17
CA GLN A 467 -3.36 9.35 48.08
C GLN A 467 -3.83 9.75 49.46
#